data_AF-A0A067BDB1-F1
#
_entry.id   AF-A0A067BDB1-F1
#
_cell.length_a   1.000
_cell.length_b   1.000
_cell.length_c   1.000
_cell.angle_alpha   90.00
_cell.angle_beta   90.00
_cell.angle_gamma   90.00
#
_symmetry.space_group_name_H-M   'P 1'
#
loop_
_entity.id
_entity.type
_entity.pdbx_description
1 polymer ?
#
loop_
_entity_poly.entity_id
_entity_poly.type
_entity_poly.pdbx_seq_one_letter_code
_entity_poly.pdbx_strand_id
1 'polypeptide(L)'
;MDDESFTAVFRDVISKVMEHFAPGAVVLQCGADSLSGDRLGCFNLSVKGHGDCVAFVKSFNIPMLVLGGGGYTLRNVPRCWCYETSVALGVEIPDAMPYNDYFEYFGPEYRLHMPVSNMENLNTPSYLNDTKQRLFEQLRQIEPVPSVPFQHVPAKMVDASDNVNEDMADPDARPETDAPQHAAEYFD
;
A
#
# COMPACT_ATOMS: atom_id res chain seq x y z
N MET A 1 10.05 0.43 -16.24
CA MET A 1 9.30 -0.75 -15.79
C MET A 1 7.84 -0.54 -16.16
N ASP A 2 7.28 -1.39 -17.01
CA ASP A 2 5.86 -1.40 -17.40
C ASP A 2 5.08 -2.50 -16.66
N ASP A 3 3.76 -2.50 -16.83
CA ASP A 3 2.86 -3.46 -16.18
C ASP A 3 3.20 -4.92 -16.50
N GLU A 4 3.48 -5.24 -17.77
CA GLU A 4 3.76 -6.61 -18.21
C GLU A 4 5.04 -7.16 -17.56
N SER A 5 6.13 -6.37 -17.63
CA SER A 5 7.42 -6.73 -17.07
C SER A 5 7.34 -6.89 -15.55
N PHE A 6 6.66 -5.96 -14.88
CA PHE A 6 6.54 -5.99 -13.43
C PHE A 6 5.71 -7.18 -12.97
N THR A 7 4.55 -7.40 -13.61
CA THR A 7 3.63 -8.51 -13.29
C THR A 7 4.33 -9.87 -13.44
N ALA A 8 5.08 -10.06 -14.52
CA ALA A 8 5.79 -11.32 -14.76
C ALA A 8 6.83 -11.61 -13.66
N VAL A 9 7.66 -10.62 -13.30
CA VAL A 9 8.68 -10.79 -12.26
C VAL A 9 8.04 -10.93 -10.87
N PHE A 10 7.05 -10.09 -10.56
CA PHE A 10 6.38 -10.08 -9.26
C PHE A 10 5.73 -11.43 -8.96
N ARG A 11 4.93 -11.95 -9.90
CA ARG A 11 4.22 -13.22 -9.72
C ARG A 11 5.17 -14.40 -9.56
N ASP A 12 6.24 -14.46 -10.35
CA ASP A 12 7.25 -15.50 -10.24
C ASP A 12 7.97 -15.46 -8.87
N VAL A 13 8.40 -14.27 -8.44
CA VAL A 13 9.13 -14.10 -7.18
C VAL A 13 8.24 -14.37 -5.99
N ILE A 14 7.05 -13.77 -5.93
CA ILE A 14 6.13 -13.95 -4.82
C ILE A 14 5.63 -15.40 -4.75
N SER A 15 5.38 -16.07 -5.88
CA SER A 15 5.06 -17.52 -5.86
C SER A 15 6.15 -18.32 -5.16
N LYS A 16 7.42 -18.05 -5.49
CA LYS A 16 8.55 -18.77 -4.88
C LYS A 16 8.71 -18.44 -3.40
N VAL A 17 8.47 -17.18 -3.00
CA VAL A 17 8.44 -16.78 -1.59
C VAL A 17 7.33 -17.52 -0.85
N MET A 18 6.11 -17.55 -1.39
CA MET A 18 4.99 -18.24 -0.77
C MET A 18 5.23 -19.75 -0.65
N GLU A 19 5.82 -20.38 -1.67
CA GLU A 19 6.19 -21.80 -1.67
C GLU A 19 7.26 -22.12 -0.61
N HIS A 20 8.30 -21.30 -0.54
CA HIS A 20 9.50 -21.62 0.25
C HIS A 20 9.44 -21.10 1.68
N PHE A 21 8.96 -19.88 1.89
CA PHE A 21 8.85 -19.26 3.21
C PHE A 21 7.56 -19.67 3.94
N ALA A 22 6.50 -20.05 3.21
CA ALA A 22 5.22 -20.49 3.76
C ALA A 22 4.68 -19.59 4.91
N PRO A 23 4.47 -18.28 4.64
CA PRO A 23 4.07 -17.34 5.67
C PRO A 23 2.66 -17.61 6.20
N GLY A 24 2.48 -17.41 7.51
CA GLY A 24 1.15 -17.44 8.13
C GLY A 24 0.32 -16.18 7.88
N ALA A 25 0.96 -15.05 7.58
CA ALA A 25 0.30 -13.79 7.24
C ALA A 25 1.20 -12.94 6.33
N VAL A 26 0.60 -12.00 5.60
CA VAL A 26 1.29 -11.06 4.71
C VAL A 26 0.99 -9.63 5.13
N VAL A 27 2.03 -8.79 5.13
CA VAL A 27 1.89 -7.34 5.16
C VAL A 27 2.30 -6.82 3.78
N LEU A 28 1.34 -6.27 3.05
CA LEU A 28 1.54 -5.73 1.70
C LEU A 28 1.53 -4.21 1.76
N GLN A 29 2.68 -3.60 1.52
CA GLN A 29 2.81 -2.15 1.39
C GLN A 29 2.52 -1.75 -0.05
N CYS A 30 1.52 -0.90 -0.25
CA CYS A 30 1.00 -0.45 -1.54
C CYS A 30 1.40 1.00 -1.83
N GLY A 31 2.71 1.28 -1.82
CA GLY A 31 3.26 2.56 -2.25
C GLY A 31 2.85 2.89 -3.69
N ALA A 32 2.18 4.03 -3.86
CA ALA A 32 1.66 4.52 -5.13
C ALA A 32 2.68 5.39 -5.91
N ASP A 33 3.89 5.56 -5.41
CA ASP A 33 5.00 6.24 -6.11
C ASP A 33 5.60 5.40 -7.25
N SER A 34 5.24 4.12 -7.35
CA SER A 34 5.58 3.27 -8.51
C SER A 34 4.67 3.49 -9.72
N LEU A 35 3.63 4.32 -9.61
CA LEU A 35 2.71 4.64 -10.70
C LEU A 35 3.36 5.56 -11.74
N SER A 36 2.89 5.43 -12.98
CA SER A 36 3.23 6.33 -14.07
C SER A 36 2.89 7.79 -13.73
N GLY A 37 3.83 8.69 -13.99
CA GLY A 37 3.65 10.13 -13.76
C GLY A 37 3.68 10.53 -12.29
N ASP A 38 4.22 9.70 -11.40
CA ASP A 38 4.58 10.14 -10.05
C ASP A 38 5.64 11.26 -10.09
N ARG A 39 5.67 12.13 -9.07
CA ARG A 39 6.63 13.25 -9.02
C ARG A 39 8.05 12.82 -8.66
N LEU A 40 8.20 11.74 -7.89
CA LEU A 40 9.50 11.24 -7.43
C LEU A 40 9.84 9.87 -8.03
N GLY A 41 8.83 9.03 -8.26
CA GLY A 41 9.00 7.72 -8.87
C GLY A 41 9.30 7.79 -10.37
N CYS A 42 10.00 6.76 -10.87
CA CYS A 42 10.41 6.65 -12.27
C CYS A 42 9.88 5.38 -12.96
N PHE A 43 8.88 4.74 -12.35
CA PHE A 43 8.19 3.59 -12.96
C PHE A 43 7.06 4.06 -13.87
N ASN A 44 6.55 3.12 -14.68
CA ASN A 44 5.49 3.38 -15.64
C ASN A 44 4.30 2.43 -15.42
N LEU A 45 3.96 2.16 -14.16
CA LEU A 45 2.85 1.26 -13.83
C LEU A 45 1.50 1.98 -13.94
N SER A 46 0.49 1.25 -14.41
CA SER A 46 -0.90 1.68 -14.33
C SER A 46 -1.51 1.34 -12.98
N VAL A 47 -2.63 1.97 -12.64
CA VAL A 47 -3.45 1.59 -11.47
C VAL A 47 -3.87 0.11 -11.54
N LYS A 48 -4.09 -0.43 -12.75
CA LYS A 48 -4.46 -1.84 -12.94
C LYS A 48 -3.28 -2.78 -12.70
N GLY A 49 -2.11 -2.46 -13.26
CA GLY A 49 -0.90 -3.26 -13.05
C GLY A 49 -0.46 -3.27 -11.59
N HIS A 50 -0.61 -2.14 -10.89
CA HIS A 50 -0.36 -2.06 -9.46
C HIS A 50 -1.37 -2.89 -8.66
N GLY A 51 -2.68 -2.72 -8.92
CA GLY A 51 -3.73 -3.53 -8.29
C GLY A 51 -3.69 -5.03 -8.60
N ASP A 52 -3.07 -5.44 -9.72
CA ASP A 52 -2.82 -6.86 -10.03
C ASP A 52 -1.96 -7.54 -8.96
N CYS A 53 -1.02 -6.79 -8.37
CA CYS A 53 -0.17 -7.29 -7.29
C CYS A 53 -1.00 -7.60 -6.03
N VAL A 54 -1.93 -6.72 -5.67
CA VAL A 54 -2.87 -6.93 -4.57
C VAL A 54 -3.76 -8.14 -4.85
N ALA A 55 -4.30 -8.25 -6.06
CA ALA A 55 -5.13 -9.38 -6.48
C ALA A 55 -4.36 -10.71 -6.38
N PHE A 56 -3.10 -10.70 -6.81
CA PHE A 56 -2.24 -11.88 -6.77
C PHE A 56 -1.93 -12.33 -5.34
N VAL A 57 -1.51 -11.40 -4.47
CA VAL A 57 -1.22 -11.73 -3.07
C VAL A 57 -2.48 -12.19 -2.33
N LYS A 58 -3.63 -11.54 -2.58
CA LYS A 58 -4.92 -11.96 -2.03
C LYS A 58 -5.29 -13.39 -2.44
N SER A 59 -4.91 -13.84 -3.63
CA SER A 59 -5.27 -15.18 -4.15
C SER A 59 -4.69 -16.34 -3.32
N PHE A 60 -3.64 -16.11 -2.53
CA PHE A 60 -3.08 -17.12 -1.62
C PHE A 60 -3.96 -17.39 -0.40
N ASN A 61 -4.98 -16.56 -0.14
CA ASN A 61 -5.99 -16.77 0.90
C ASN A 61 -5.42 -16.98 2.31
N ILE A 62 -4.40 -16.19 2.65
CA ILE A 62 -3.85 -16.08 4.01
C ILE A 62 -4.13 -14.69 4.58
N PRO A 63 -4.16 -14.52 5.91
CA PRO A 63 -4.34 -13.21 6.54
C PRO A 63 -3.42 -12.14 5.92
N MET A 64 -4.01 -11.05 5.44
CA MET A 64 -3.30 -9.98 4.73
C MET A 64 -3.64 -8.63 5.35
N LEU A 65 -2.60 -7.86 5.70
CA LEU A 65 -2.68 -6.45 6.06
C LEU A 65 -2.19 -5.62 4.88
N VAL A 66 -3.04 -4.75 4.35
CA VAL A 66 -2.70 -3.83 3.24
C VAL A 66 -2.43 -2.45 3.82
N LEU A 67 -1.28 -1.87 3.50
CA LEU A 67 -0.85 -0.56 3.96
C LEU A 67 -0.65 0.39 2.78
N GLY A 68 -0.78 1.69 3.03
CA GLY A 68 -0.38 2.72 2.06
C GLY A 68 1.15 2.85 1.97
N GLY A 69 1.62 4.05 1.59
CA GLY A 69 3.04 4.28 1.38
C GLY A 69 3.34 5.62 0.72
N GLY A 70 4.47 5.67 0.01
CA GLY A 70 4.80 6.79 -0.86
C GLY A 70 3.77 7.00 -1.97
N GLY A 71 3.81 8.17 -2.59
CA GLY A 71 2.84 8.59 -3.62
C GLY A 71 2.76 10.10 -3.65
N TYR A 72 3.39 10.71 -4.65
CA TYR A 72 3.69 12.14 -4.66
C TYR A 72 2.95 12.89 -5.77
N THR A 73 2.29 12.16 -6.68
CA THR A 73 1.22 12.70 -7.52
C THR A 73 -0.13 12.46 -6.84
N LEU A 74 -0.59 13.46 -6.08
CA LEU A 74 -1.84 13.43 -5.30
C LEU A 74 -3.10 13.06 -6.10
N ARG A 75 -3.09 13.20 -7.43
CA ARG A 75 -4.20 12.78 -8.30
C ARG A 75 -4.22 11.27 -8.56
N ASN A 76 -3.09 10.59 -8.43
CA ASN A 76 -2.93 9.17 -8.73
C ASN A 76 -3.11 8.31 -7.48
N VAL A 77 -2.61 8.77 -6.33
CA VAL A 77 -2.71 8.07 -5.04
C VAL A 77 -4.15 7.65 -4.69
N PRO A 78 -5.14 8.55 -4.64
CA PRO A 78 -6.51 8.17 -4.29
C PRO A 78 -7.14 7.24 -5.34
N ARG A 79 -6.76 7.34 -6.62
CA ARG A 79 -7.22 6.40 -7.67
C ARG A 79 -6.69 5.00 -7.40
N CYS A 80 -5.40 4.90 -7.09
CA CYS A 80 -4.73 3.64 -6.80
C CYS A 80 -5.37 2.95 -5.60
N TRP A 81 -5.40 3.62 -4.45
CA TRP A 81 -5.89 3.01 -3.22
C TRP A 81 -7.39 2.74 -3.26
N CYS A 82 -8.19 3.56 -3.95
CA CYS A 82 -9.60 3.27 -4.20
C CYS A 82 -9.78 1.98 -5.00
N TYR A 83 -9.00 1.82 -6.09
CA TYR A 83 -9.04 0.61 -6.90
C TYR A 83 -8.53 -0.62 -6.15
N GLU A 84 -7.40 -0.52 -5.45
CA GLU A 84 -6.85 -1.62 -4.64
C GLU A 84 -7.80 -2.04 -3.51
N THR A 85 -8.52 -1.10 -2.92
CA THR A 85 -9.59 -1.40 -1.95
C THR A 85 -10.70 -2.22 -2.62
N SER A 86 -11.11 -1.86 -3.84
CA SER A 86 -12.12 -2.64 -4.58
C SER A 86 -11.63 -4.05 -4.89
N VAL A 87 -10.35 -4.21 -5.24
CA VAL A 87 -9.68 -5.51 -5.43
C VAL A 87 -9.68 -6.34 -4.13
N ALA A 88 -9.32 -5.71 -3.01
CA ALA A 88 -9.33 -6.34 -1.69
C ALA A 88 -10.75 -6.84 -1.34
N LEU A 89 -11.78 -6.02 -1.59
CA LEU A 89 -13.18 -6.37 -1.38
C LEU A 89 -13.74 -7.37 -2.42
N GLY A 90 -13.05 -7.55 -3.56
CA GLY A 90 -13.55 -8.37 -4.66
C GLY A 90 -14.76 -7.76 -5.37
N VAL A 91 -14.82 -6.42 -5.42
CA VAL A 91 -15.92 -5.65 -6.03
C VAL A 91 -15.38 -4.91 -7.25
N GLU A 92 -16.07 -5.09 -8.38
CA GLU A 92 -15.84 -4.29 -9.58
C GLU A 92 -16.45 -2.91 -9.41
N ILE A 93 -15.69 -1.88 -9.80
CA ILE A 93 -16.13 -0.49 -9.75
C ILE A 93 -16.03 0.15 -11.15
N PRO A 94 -16.94 1.07 -11.50
CA PRO A 94 -16.91 1.75 -12.79
C PRO A 94 -15.67 2.64 -12.90
N ASP A 95 -15.14 2.79 -14.13
CA ASP A 95 -14.02 3.69 -14.42
C ASP A 95 -14.41 5.16 -14.30
N ALA A 96 -15.69 5.50 -14.52
CA ALA A 96 -16.20 6.84 -14.34
C ALA A 96 -16.23 7.20 -12.84
N MET A 97 -15.56 8.29 -12.47
CA MET A 97 -15.48 8.70 -11.09
C MET A 97 -16.83 9.27 -10.61
N PRO A 98 -17.32 8.85 -9.43
CA PRO A 98 -18.50 9.48 -8.83
C PRO A 98 -18.17 10.90 -8.35
N TYR A 99 -19.20 11.75 -8.32
CA TYR A 99 -19.06 13.07 -7.72
C TYR A 99 -18.66 12.96 -6.25
N ASN A 100 -17.74 13.83 -5.82
CA ASN A 100 -17.23 13.92 -4.47
C ASN A 100 -16.69 15.35 -4.24
N ASP A 101 -16.40 15.70 -2.99
CA ASP A 101 -15.94 17.05 -2.62
C ASP A 101 -14.65 17.49 -3.32
N TYR A 102 -13.85 16.52 -3.80
CA TYR A 102 -12.58 16.75 -4.50
C TYR A 102 -12.69 16.46 -6.01
N PHE A 103 -13.89 16.34 -6.57
CA PHE A 103 -14.11 15.87 -7.95
C PHE A 103 -13.33 16.67 -9.00
N GLU A 104 -13.27 17.99 -8.86
CA GLU A 104 -12.54 18.89 -9.77
C GLU A 104 -11.03 18.60 -9.83
N TYR A 105 -10.48 18.00 -8.77
CA TYR A 105 -9.07 17.61 -8.71
C TYR A 105 -8.71 16.54 -9.75
N PHE A 106 -9.70 15.78 -10.22
CA PHE A 106 -9.53 14.63 -11.11
C PHE A 106 -9.76 14.95 -12.58
N GLY A 107 -10.03 16.21 -12.92
CA GLY A 107 -10.17 16.66 -14.29
C GLY A 107 -8.86 16.67 -15.08
N PRO A 108 -8.93 16.70 -16.42
CA PRO A 108 -10.17 16.79 -17.21
C PRO A 108 -10.86 15.43 -17.48
N GLU A 109 -10.22 14.29 -17.18
CA GLU A 109 -10.73 12.98 -17.58
C GLU A 109 -11.82 12.43 -16.65
N TYR A 110 -11.79 12.78 -15.35
CA TYR A 110 -12.74 12.29 -14.33
C TYR A 110 -12.90 10.75 -14.31
N ARG A 111 -11.78 10.05 -14.57
CA ARG A 111 -11.70 8.59 -14.59
C ARG A 111 -10.78 8.06 -13.50
N LEU A 112 -11.01 6.81 -13.11
CA LEU A 112 -10.19 6.07 -12.17
C LEU A 112 -8.88 5.61 -12.82
N HIS A 113 -8.94 5.08 -14.04
CA HIS A 113 -7.77 4.60 -14.75
C HIS A 113 -7.21 5.67 -15.69
N MET A 114 -5.96 6.07 -15.44
CA MET A 114 -5.22 7.00 -16.30
C MET A 114 -4.31 6.24 -17.26
N PRO A 115 -4.09 6.76 -18.48
CA PRO A 115 -3.12 6.18 -19.40
C PRO A 115 -1.71 6.29 -18.81
N VAL A 116 -0.90 5.26 -19.05
CA VAL A 116 0.54 5.30 -18.76
C VAL A 116 1.28 6.14 -19.80
N SER A 117 2.44 6.68 -19.43
CA SER A 117 3.29 7.45 -20.34
C SER A 117 3.94 6.58 -21.42
N ASN A 118 4.48 7.22 -22.47
CA ASN A 118 5.30 6.57 -23.50
C ASN A 118 6.79 6.41 -23.09
N MET A 119 7.09 6.44 -21.79
CA MET A 119 8.43 6.25 -21.26
C MET A 119 9.01 4.90 -21.71
N GLU A 120 10.24 4.93 -22.22
CA GLU A 120 10.95 3.71 -22.63
C GLU A 120 11.21 2.80 -21.43
N ASN A 121 10.88 1.51 -21.58
CA ASN A 121 11.22 0.52 -20.57
C ASN A 121 12.66 0.02 -20.77
N LEU A 122 13.59 0.56 -19.98
CA LEU A 122 15.00 0.16 -19.99
C LEU A 122 15.29 -1.20 -19.32
N ASN A 123 14.25 -1.87 -18.79
CA ASN A 123 14.39 -3.17 -18.13
C ASN A 123 14.31 -4.28 -19.18
N THR A 124 15.46 -4.67 -19.72
CA THR A 124 15.48 -5.72 -20.76
C THR A 124 15.05 -7.08 -20.19
N PRO A 125 14.42 -7.96 -20.99
CA PRO A 125 14.03 -9.29 -20.54
C PRO A 125 15.19 -10.12 -19.97
N SER A 126 16.38 -10.00 -20.56
CA SER A 126 17.59 -10.67 -20.05
C SER A 126 17.94 -10.17 -18.65
N TYR A 127 18.00 -8.85 -18.46
CA TYR A 127 18.31 -8.26 -17.16
C TYR A 127 17.33 -8.69 -16.06
N LEU A 128 16.04 -8.72 -16.38
CA LEU A 128 15.00 -9.16 -15.44
C LEU A 128 15.13 -10.65 -15.12
N ASN A 129 15.39 -11.50 -16.12
CA ASN A 129 15.59 -12.92 -15.91
C ASN A 129 16.85 -13.20 -15.07
N ASP A 130 17.97 -12.54 -15.38
CA ASP A 130 19.23 -12.71 -14.63
C ASP A 130 19.09 -12.25 -13.17
N THR A 131 18.31 -11.19 -12.94
CA THR A 131 18.00 -10.73 -11.58
C THR A 131 17.08 -11.71 -10.85
N LYS A 132 16.05 -12.23 -11.52
CA LYS A 132 15.15 -13.25 -10.98
C LYS A 132 15.88 -14.53 -10.60
N GLN A 133 16.79 -15.02 -11.44
CA GLN A 133 17.59 -16.23 -11.15
C GLN A 133 18.46 -16.04 -9.90
N ARG A 134 19.14 -14.89 -9.78
CA ARG A 134 19.92 -14.56 -8.57
C ARG A 134 19.06 -14.53 -7.31
N LEU A 135 17.85 -13.95 -7.39
CA LEU A 135 16.90 -13.96 -6.27
C LEU A 135 16.46 -15.38 -5.89
N PHE A 136 16.24 -16.25 -6.88
CA PHE A 136 15.88 -17.65 -6.62
C PHE A 136 17.00 -18.44 -5.96
N GLU A 137 18.26 -18.20 -6.34
CA GLU A 137 19.42 -18.79 -5.67
C GLU A 137 19.53 -18.33 -4.22
N GLN A 138 19.25 -17.06 -3.94
CA GLN A 138 19.22 -16.52 -2.58
C GLN A 138 18.07 -17.12 -1.76
N LEU A 139 16.87 -17.21 -2.31
CA LEU A 139 15.71 -17.81 -1.63
C LEU A 139 15.99 -19.27 -1.22
N ARG A 140 16.72 -20.04 -2.04
CA ARG A 140 17.11 -21.43 -1.69
C ARG A 140 18.01 -21.53 -0.46
N GLN A 141 18.74 -20.47 -0.12
CA GLN A 141 19.62 -20.44 1.04
C GLN A 141 18.88 -20.08 2.34
N ILE A 142 17.64 -19.61 2.23
CA ILE A 142 16.80 -19.32 3.38
C ILE A 142 16.23 -20.63 3.90
N GLU A 143 16.30 -20.88 5.20
CA GLU A 143 15.65 -22.04 5.79
C GLU A 143 14.11 -21.86 5.71
N PRO A 144 13.36 -22.84 5.18
CA PRO A 144 11.92 -22.84 5.27
C PRO A 144 11.53 -22.90 6.75
N VAL A 145 11.03 -21.80 7.30
CA VAL A 145 10.52 -21.79 8.68
C VAL A 145 9.01 -21.93 8.59
N PRO A 146 8.43 -23.14 8.73
CA PRO A 146 6.99 -23.27 8.84
C PRO A 146 6.55 -22.41 10.02
N SER A 147 5.66 -21.46 9.73
CA SER A 147 5.23 -20.44 10.68
C SER A 147 4.82 -21.06 12.02
N VAL A 148 5.22 -20.44 13.13
CA VAL A 148 4.70 -20.80 14.47
C VAL A 148 3.17 -20.67 14.41
N PRO A 149 2.39 -21.67 14.87
CA PRO A 149 0.93 -21.61 14.82
C PRO A 149 0.42 -20.33 15.48
N PHE A 150 -0.51 -19.62 14.82
CA PHE A 150 -1.20 -18.51 15.44
C PHE A 150 -1.87 -18.99 16.73
N GLN A 151 -1.43 -18.45 17.86
CA GLN A 151 -2.14 -18.66 19.11
C GLN A 151 -3.38 -17.78 19.09
N HIS A 152 -4.56 -18.41 19.17
CA HIS A 152 -5.79 -17.69 19.37
C HIS A 152 -5.69 -16.95 20.71
N VAL A 153 -5.72 -15.63 20.69
CA VAL A 153 -5.77 -14.83 21.92
C VAL A 153 -7.05 -15.23 22.67
N PRO A 154 -6.98 -15.65 23.94
CA PRO A 154 -8.18 -15.94 24.72
C PRO A 154 -9.10 -14.72 24.73
N ALA A 155 -10.42 -14.91 24.64
CA ALA A 155 -11.41 -13.84 24.56
C ALA A 155 -11.53 -12.95 25.83
N LYS A 156 -10.51 -12.93 26.70
CA LYS A 156 -10.45 -12.12 27.92
C LYS A 156 -9.03 -11.62 28.17
N MET A 157 -8.72 -10.50 27.54
CA MET A 157 -7.72 -9.56 28.04
C MET A 157 -8.09 -8.11 27.66
N VAL A 158 -9.39 -7.84 27.59
CA VAL A 158 -9.93 -6.48 27.76
C VAL A 158 -10.52 -6.49 29.16
N ASP A 159 -9.63 -6.46 30.16
CA ASP A 159 -10.08 -6.19 31.51
C ASP A 159 -10.63 -4.77 31.52
N ALA A 160 -11.85 -4.64 32.05
CA ALA A 160 -12.62 -3.42 32.07
C ALA A 160 -12.05 -2.43 33.11
N SER A 161 -10.85 -1.90 32.88
CA SER A 161 -10.24 -0.88 33.74
C SER A 161 -9.47 0.24 33.05
N ASP A 162 -9.31 0.24 31.73
CA ASP A 162 -8.69 1.38 31.06
C ASP A 162 -9.79 2.34 30.59
N ASN A 163 -9.79 3.55 31.18
CA ASN A 163 -10.66 4.66 30.84
C ASN A 163 -10.60 4.94 29.32
N VAL A 164 -11.55 4.40 28.57
CA VAL A 164 -11.73 4.55 27.11
C VAL A 164 -12.01 6.00 26.68
N ASN A 165 -11.97 6.96 27.60
CA ASN A 165 -12.29 8.37 27.37
C ASN A 165 -11.05 9.27 27.18
N GLU A 166 -9.83 8.82 27.50
CA GLU A 166 -8.63 9.68 27.34
C GLU A 166 -8.18 9.79 25.87
N ASP A 167 -8.30 8.72 25.07
CA ASP A 167 -7.91 8.72 23.65
C ASP A 167 -8.97 9.31 22.70
N MET A 168 -10.13 9.71 23.23
CA MET A 168 -11.19 10.41 22.49
C MET A 168 -11.18 11.92 22.71
N ALA A 169 -10.19 12.45 23.45
CA ALA A 169 -10.02 13.88 23.61
C ALA A 169 -9.47 14.51 22.31
N ASP A 170 -10.02 15.67 21.93
CA ASP A 170 -9.54 16.45 20.79
C ASP A 170 -8.07 16.87 21.04
N PRO A 171 -7.11 16.44 20.20
CA PRO A 171 -5.70 16.76 20.39
C PRO A 171 -5.40 18.27 20.29
N ASP A 172 -6.31 19.09 19.76
CA ASP A 172 -6.18 20.54 19.68
C ASP A 172 -6.87 21.29 20.84
N ALA A 173 -7.53 20.60 21.76
CA ALA A 173 -8.13 21.21 22.93
C ALA A 173 -7.05 21.60 23.95
N ARG A 174 -6.82 22.91 24.14
CA ARG A 174 -5.90 23.41 25.17
C ARG A 174 -6.52 23.20 26.56
N PRO A 175 -5.79 22.60 27.53
CA PRO A 175 -6.28 22.51 28.89
C PRO A 175 -6.36 23.91 29.51
N GLU A 176 -7.57 24.31 29.91
CA GLU A 176 -7.76 25.47 30.78
C GLU A 176 -7.26 25.11 32.18
N THR A 177 -5.97 25.28 32.45
CA THR A 177 -5.42 25.74 33.74
C THR A 177 -3.90 25.59 33.78
N ASP A 178 -3.27 26.64 34.34
CA ASP A 178 -1.87 26.75 34.76
C ASP A 178 -0.77 26.72 33.68
N ALA A 179 -0.80 27.69 32.78
CA ALA A 179 0.43 28.16 32.13
C ALA A 179 1.18 29.15 33.05
N PRO A 180 2.49 28.98 33.30
CA PRO A 180 3.28 30.01 33.96
C PRO A 180 3.39 31.22 33.03
N GLN A 181 2.75 32.32 33.43
CA GLN A 181 2.71 33.58 32.68
C GLN A 181 4.15 34.10 32.47
N HIS A 182 4.58 34.18 31.21
CA HIS A 182 5.91 34.64 30.85
C HIS A 182 5.95 36.18 30.90
N ALA A 183 6.91 36.76 31.63
CA ALA A 183 6.98 38.19 31.93
C ALA A 183 7.18 39.14 30.73
N ALA A 184 7.16 38.62 29.50
CA ALA A 184 7.27 39.40 28.27
C ALA A 184 5.92 39.94 27.76
N GLU A 185 4.79 39.52 28.35
CA GLU A 185 3.44 39.93 27.92
C GLU A 185 2.97 41.29 28.49
N TYR A 186 3.82 42.04 29.20
CA TYR A 186 3.45 43.29 29.88
C TYR A 186 4.21 44.55 29.44
N PHE A 187 4.87 44.52 28.28
CA PHE A 187 5.41 45.75 27.70
C PHE A 187 4.79 45.96 26.31
N ASP A 188 3.84 46.89 26.27
CA ASP A 188 3.21 47.46 25.06
C ASP A 188 4.24 48.12 24.12
#